data_AF-A0A4S2GQC2-F1
#
_entry.id   AF-A0A4S2GQC2-F1
#
_cell.length_a   1.000
_cell.length_b   1.000
_cell.length_c   1.000
_cell.angle_alpha   90.00
_cell.angle_beta   90.00
_cell.angle_gamma   90.00
#
_symmetry.space_group_name_H-M   'P 1'
#
loop_
_entity.id
_entity.type
_entity.pdbx_description
1 polymer ?
#
loop_
_entity_poly.entity_id
_entity_poly.type
_entity_poly.pdbx_seq_one_letter_code
_entity_poly.pdbx_strand_id
1 'polypeptide(L)'
;KGRLAAATSTGGTLRKRWGRVGDTPIIGHGAWADRNVAVSCTGQGEMFMRACAAADVAARVRYAGSGLDAAVQGALDDVTALGGDGGIIAVSKDGEISAR
;
A
#
# COMPACT_ATOMS: atom_id res chain seq x y z
N LYS A 1 12.09 -0.13 20.00
CA LYS A 1 10.81 0.52 20.37
C LYS A 1 9.63 0.13 19.45
N GLY A 2 9.75 -0.78 18.47
CA GLY A 2 8.61 -1.32 17.70
C GLY A 2 7.69 -0.28 17.06
N ARG A 3 8.19 0.95 16.83
CA ARG A 3 7.42 2.04 16.23
C ARG A 3 7.58 1.95 14.73
N LEU A 4 6.46 2.00 14.03
CA LEU A 4 6.41 1.89 12.58
C LEU A 4 6.13 3.27 11.97
N ALA A 5 6.67 3.51 10.79
CA ALA A 5 6.44 4.70 10.00
C ALA A 5 6.53 4.32 8.53
N ALA A 6 5.77 5.03 7.69
CA ALA A 6 5.81 4.90 6.24
C ALA A 6 5.89 6.29 5.62
N ALA A 7 6.60 6.38 4.50
CA ALA A 7 6.68 7.57 3.68
C ALA A 7 6.77 7.16 2.22
N THR A 8 6.07 7.89 1.36
CA THR A 8 6.05 7.63 -0.08
C THR A 8 6.09 8.99 -0.78
N SER A 9 6.90 9.10 -1.84
CA SER A 9 7.05 10.31 -2.63
C SER A 9 7.15 9.94 -4.11
N THR A 10 6.63 10.80 -4.99
CA THR A 10 6.58 10.52 -6.42
C THR A 10 6.54 11.81 -7.26
N GLY A 11 7.07 11.73 -8.49
CA GLY A 11 6.80 12.70 -9.55
C GLY A 11 5.42 12.50 -10.20
N GLY A 12 4.76 11.38 -9.93
CA GLY A 12 3.53 10.92 -10.59
C GLY A 12 3.83 10.17 -11.88
N THR A 13 2.82 10.05 -12.75
CA THR A 13 2.96 9.35 -14.03
C THR A 13 3.44 10.28 -15.14
N LEU A 14 4.16 9.70 -16.11
CA LEU A 14 4.60 10.41 -17.31
C LEU A 14 3.40 10.96 -18.08
N ARG A 15 3.50 12.20 -18.61
CA ARG A 15 2.45 12.88 -19.38
C ARG A 15 1.09 12.96 -18.65
N LYS A 16 1.08 12.95 -17.32
CA LYS A 16 -0.12 13.21 -16.53
C LYS A 16 -0.73 14.57 -16.90
N ARG A 17 -2.06 14.67 -16.85
CA ARG A 17 -2.72 15.98 -16.93
C ARG A 17 -2.30 16.84 -15.72
N TRP A 18 -2.19 18.15 -15.95
CA TRP A 18 -1.98 19.10 -14.87
C TRP A 18 -3.07 18.94 -13.80
N GLY A 19 -2.66 18.91 -12.53
CA GLY A 19 -3.56 18.66 -11.41
C GLY A 19 -3.92 17.19 -11.15
N ARG A 20 -3.47 16.22 -11.97
CA ARG A 20 -3.68 14.79 -11.66
C ARG A 20 -2.90 14.41 -10.41
N VAL A 21 -3.61 13.81 -9.45
CA VAL A 21 -3.08 13.24 -8.20
C VAL A 21 -3.19 11.71 -8.24
N GLY A 22 -2.14 11.02 -7.81
CA GLY A 22 -2.13 9.55 -7.65
C GLY A 22 -2.32 9.12 -6.20
N ASP A 23 -2.05 7.85 -5.91
CA ASP A 23 -2.16 7.23 -4.59
C ASP A 23 -1.12 7.76 -3.59
N THR A 24 0.11 8.04 -4.04
CA THR A 24 1.27 8.35 -3.19
C THR A 24 1.00 9.38 -2.07
N PRO A 25 0.40 10.57 -2.34
CA PRO A 25 0.16 11.56 -1.28
C PRO A 25 -1.12 11.30 -0.48
N ILE A 26 -1.90 10.25 -0.78
CA ILE A 26 -3.19 9.99 -0.16
C ILE A 26 -3.02 8.88 0.88
N ILE A 27 -3.26 9.24 2.14
CA ILE A 27 -3.19 8.31 3.28
C ILE A 27 -4.12 7.13 3.05
N GLY A 28 -3.62 5.92 3.31
CA GLY A 28 -4.35 4.67 3.15
C GLY A 28 -4.32 4.09 1.73
N HIS A 29 -3.71 4.79 0.76
CA HIS A 29 -3.60 4.30 -0.61
C HIS A 29 -2.14 4.08 -0.97
N GLY A 30 -1.34 5.15 -0.99
CA GLY A 30 0.09 5.07 -1.28
C GLY A 30 0.97 4.86 -0.05
N ALA A 31 0.52 5.33 1.12
CA ALA A 31 1.25 5.22 2.37
C ALA A 31 0.30 4.97 3.55
N TRP A 32 0.69 4.08 4.46
CA TRP A 32 0.00 3.85 5.72
C TRP A 32 0.98 3.39 6.81
N ALA A 33 0.76 3.82 8.05
CA ALA A 33 1.44 3.22 9.19
C ALA A 33 0.54 3.26 10.43
N ASP A 34 0.48 2.15 11.14
CA ASP A 34 -0.15 2.04 12.45
C ASP A 34 0.71 1.23 13.43
N ARG A 35 0.10 0.74 14.52
CA ARG A 35 0.79 -0.05 15.54
C ARG A 35 1.17 -1.47 15.12
N ASN A 36 0.63 -1.97 14.00
CA ASN A 36 0.79 -3.34 13.54
C ASN A 36 1.63 -3.41 12.26
N VAL A 37 1.43 -2.48 11.33
CA VAL A 37 2.10 -2.49 10.02
C VAL A 37 2.41 -1.08 9.50
N ALA A 38 3.51 -0.93 8.77
CA ALA A 38 3.80 0.20 7.89
C ALA A 38 3.90 -0.28 6.45
N VAL A 39 3.31 0.47 5.53
CA VAL A 39 3.10 0.10 4.12
C VAL A 39 3.41 1.28 3.22
N SER A 40 4.15 1.04 2.13
CA SER A 40 4.36 1.98 1.04
C SER A 40 4.12 1.30 -0.28
N CYS A 41 3.38 1.96 -1.17
CA CYS A 41 2.96 1.41 -2.45
C CYS A 41 3.62 2.15 -3.63
N THR A 42 3.65 1.49 -4.78
CA THR A 42 4.07 2.07 -6.06
C THR A 42 3.30 1.40 -7.20
N GLY A 43 2.98 2.14 -8.26
CA GLY A 43 2.32 1.57 -9.44
C GLY A 43 1.33 2.53 -10.09
N GLN A 44 0.27 1.95 -10.67
CA GLN A 44 -0.82 2.70 -11.28
C GLN A 44 -1.76 3.26 -10.22
N GLY A 45 -1.48 4.49 -9.79
CA GLY A 45 -2.14 5.11 -8.64
C GLY A 45 -3.67 5.07 -8.63
N GLU A 46 -4.36 5.14 -9.76
CA GLU A 46 -5.82 5.02 -9.82
C GLU A 46 -6.34 3.68 -9.27
N MET A 47 -5.64 2.58 -9.53
CA MET A 47 -6.05 1.25 -9.07
C MET A 47 -5.71 1.05 -7.59
N PHE A 48 -4.53 1.52 -7.17
CA PHE A 48 -4.17 1.56 -5.74
C PHE A 48 -5.12 2.43 -4.92
N MET A 49 -5.61 3.54 -5.51
CA MET A 49 -6.65 4.37 -4.89
C MET A 49 -7.98 3.63 -4.77
N ARG A 50 -8.43 2.99 -5.85
CA ARG A 50 -9.71 2.26 -5.85
C ARG A 50 -9.71 1.03 -4.94
N ALA A 51 -8.56 0.40 -4.76
CA ALA A 51 -8.38 -0.74 -3.85
C ALA A 51 -8.06 -0.33 -2.40
N CYS A 52 -7.81 0.96 -2.11
CA CYS A 52 -7.31 1.40 -0.81
C CYS A 52 -6.08 0.58 -0.34
N ALA A 53 -5.15 0.28 -1.25
CA ALA A 53 -4.20 -0.83 -1.10
C ALA A 53 -3.41 -0.82 0.22
N ALA A 54 -2.83 0.32 0.62
CA ALA A 54 -2.07 0.40 1.88
C ALA A 54 -2.93 0.19 3.13
N ALA A 55 -4.15 0.75 3.16
CA ALA A 55 -5.09 0.56 4.25
C ALA A 55 -5.68 -0.85 4.26
N ASP A 56 -5.88 -1.47 3.10
CA ASP A 56 -6.37 -2.85 2.97
C ASP A 56 -5.39 -3.86 3.56
N VAL A 57 -4.07 -3.71 3.29
CA VAL A 57 -3.04 -4.51 3.98
C VAL A 57 -3.17 -4.40 5.50
N ALA A 58 -3.31 -3.17 6.02
CA ALA A 58 -3.50 -2.97 7.45
C ALA A 58 -4.81 -3.57 7.97
N ALA A 59 -5.90 -3.50 7.21
CA ALA A 59 -7.18 -4.08 7.54
C ALA A 59 -7.12 -5.62 7.59
N ARG A 60 -6.44 -6.26 6.64
CA ARG A 60 -6.24 -7.72 6.61
C ARG A 60 -5.41 -8.20 7.80
N VAL A 61 -4.32 -7.50 8.12
CA VAL A 61 -3.51 -7.82 9.31
C VAL A 61 -4.33 -7.60 10.59
N ARG A 62 -5.06 -6.48 10.69
CA ARG A 62 -5.74 -6.09 11.93
C ARG A 62 -7.05 -6.84 12.20
N TYR A 63 -7.88 -7.02 11.17
CA TYR A 63 -9.25 -7.53 11.34
C TYR A 63 -9.37 -8.99 10.92
N ALA A 64 -8.68 -9.41 9.85
CA ALA A 64 -8.70 -10.80 9.41
C ALA A 64 -7.59 -11.66 10.03
N GLY A 65 -6.64 -11.06 10.74
CA GLY A 65 -5.52 -11.77 11.36
C GLY A 65 -4.58 -12.41 10.33
N SER A 66 -4.56 -11.90 9.09
CA SER A 66 -3.72 -12.43 8.03
C SER A 66 -2.24 -12.17 8.32
N GLY A 67 -1.37 -13.12 7.98
CA GLY A 67 0.08 -12.91 7.95
C GLY A 67 0.46 -11.83 6.94
N LEU A 68 1.58 -11.13 7.18
CA LEU A 68 1.96 -9.94 6.40
C LEU A 68 2.03 -10.20 4.89
N ASP A 69 2.68 -11.29 4.49
CA ASP A 69 2.85 -11.67 3.09
C ASP A 69 1.53 -11.97 2.38
N ALA A 70 0.61 -12.65 3.08
CA ALA A 70 -0.72 -12.95 2.54
C ALA A 70 -1.59 -11.69 2.45
N ALA A 71 -1.46 -10.77 3.41
CA ALA A 71 -2.14 -9.47 3.38
C ALA A 71 -1.66 -8.61 2.21
N VAL A 72 -0.34 -8.54 1.99
CA VAL A 72 0.26 -7.82 0.85
C VAL A 72 -0.18 -8.43 -0.48
N GLN A 73 -0.12 -9.76 -0.61
CA GLN A 73 -0.58 -10.42 -1.84
C GLN A 73 -2.06 -10.14 -2.11
N GLY A 74 -2.91 -10.27 -1.10
CA GLY A 74 -4.34 -10.05 -1.27
C GLY A 74 -4.68 -8.63 -1.74
N ALA A 75 -3.95 -7.62 -1.24
CA ALA A 75 -4.11 -6.24 -1.71
C ALA A 75 -3.63 -6.06 -3.16
N LEU A 76 -2.54 -6.72 -3.56
CA LEU A 76 -2.06 -6.72 -4.94
C LEU A 76 -3.00 -7.48 -5.89
N ASP A 77 -3.63 -8.56 -5.43
CA ASP A 77 -4.64 -9.29 -6.18
C ASP A 77 -5.86 -8.40 -6.46
N ASP A 78 -6.31 -7.61 -5.49
CA ASP A 78 -7.39 -6.63 -5.67
C ASP A 78 -7.00 -5.53 -6.66
N VAL A 79 -5.76 -5.02 -6.60
CA VAL A 79 -5.22 -4.07 -7.59
C VAL A 79 -5.22 -4.70 -8.99
N THR A 80 -4.80 -5.96 -9.09
CA THR A 80 -4.71 -6.70 -10.36
C THR A 80 -6.10 -6.95 -10.95
N ALA A 81 -7.09 -7.29 -10.11
CA ALA A 81 -8.48 -7.47 -10.51
C ALA A 81 -9.09 -6.18 -11.08
N LEU A 82 -8.59 -5.01 -10.67
CA LEU A 82 -8.97 -3.72 -11.24
C LEU A 82 -8.25 -3.38 -12.55
N GLY A 83 -7.32 -4.24 -13.00
CA GLY A 83 -6.46 -4.03 -14.16
C GLY A 83 -5.24 -3.15 -13.87
N GLY A 84 -4.84 -3.06 -12.60
CA GLY A 84 -3.66 -2.34 -12.16
C GLY A 84 -2.41 -3.21 -12.07
N ASP A 85 -1.26 -2.56 -12.14
CA ASP A 85 0.05 -3.14 -11.90
C ASP A 85 0.87 -2.26 -10.94
N GLY A 86 1.76 -2.89 -10.18
CA GLY A 86 2.58 -2.22 -9.17
C GLY A 86 3.10 -3.16 -8.08
N GLY A 87 3.57 -2.56 -6.99
CA GLY A 87 4.16 -3.27 -5.86
C GLY A 87 3.89 -2.58 -4.52
N ILE A 88 4.10 -3.35 -3.45
CA ILE A 88 3.92 -2.95 -2.06
C ILE A 88 5.12 -3.45 -1.25
N ILE A 89 5.71 -2.54 -0.47
CA ILE A 89 6.61 -2.89 0.61
C ILE A 89 5.90 -2.70 1.95
N ALA A 90 6.07 -3.63 2.87
CA ALA A 90 5.48 -3.57 4.19
C ALA A 90 6.39 -4.15 5.27
N VAL A 91 6.27 -3.61 6.49
CA VAL A 91 6.95 -4.13 7.68
C VAL A 91 5.97 -4.21 8.85
N SER A 92 5.98 -5.33 9.58
CA SER A 92 5.15 -5.54 10.77
C SER A 92 5.84 -5.05 12.04
N LYS A 93 5.07 -4.87 13.12
CA LYS A 93 5.57 -4.50 14.45
C LYS A 93 6.55 -5.54 15.03
N ASP A 94 6.45 -6.78 14.56
CA ASP A 94 7.25 -7.92 15.00
C ASP A 94 8.54 -8.08 14.16
N GLY A 95 8.73 -7.20 13.16
CA GLY A 95 9.93 -7.17 12.32
C GLY A 95 9.84 -8.02 11.04
N GLU A 96 8.68 -8.56 10.72
CA GLU A 96 8.45 -9.24 9.43
C GLU A 96 8.46 -8.21 8.30
N ILE A 97 9.02 -8.59 7.15
CA ILE A 97 9.13 -7.73 5.96
C ILE A 97 8.50 -8.45 4.78
N SER A 98 7.73 -7.72 3.98
CA SER A 98 7.20 -8.16 2.69
C SER A 98 7.53 -7.13 1.62
N ALA A 99 7.94 -7.59 0.45
CA ALA A 99 8.21 -6.76 -0.72
C ALA A 99 7.76 -7.53 -1.97
N ARG A 100 6.67 -7.08 -2.59
CA ARG A 100 6.09 -7.71 -3.78
C ARG A 100 5.76 -6.65 -4.81
#